data_AF-A0A8I0IEA5-F1
#
_entry.id   AF-A0A8I0IEA5-F1
#
_cell.length_a   1.000
_cell.length_b   1.000
_cell.length_c   1.000
_cell.angle_alpha   90.00
_cell.angle_beta   90.00
_cell.angle_gamma   90.00
#
_symmetry.space_group_name_H-M   'P 1'
#
loop_
_entity.id
_entity.type
_entity.pdbx_description
1 polymer ?
#
loop_
_entity_poly.entity_id
_entity_poly.type
_entity_poly.pdbx_seq_one_letter_code
_entity_poly.pdbx_strand_id
1 'polypeptide(L)' 'MLRIVAGDPTPDELAAVTALLAAVEAGRAEAAATTSSRTATSAWTRSARAPRPSIVSGEGRWRGFAG' A
#
# COMPACT_ATOMS: atom_id res chain seq x y z
N MET A 1 -20.76 -15.05 8.51
CA MET A 1 -21.14 -16.08 9.51
C MET A 1 -20.01 -17.08 9.65
N LEU A 2 -19.65 -17.45 10.90
CA LEU A 2 -18.65 -18.47 11.21
C LEU A 2 -19.29 -19.86 11.21
N ARG A 3 -18.62 -20.88 10.66
CA ARG A 3 -19.08 -22.29 10.68
C ARG A 3 -17.97 -23.19 11.21
N ILE A 4 -18.31 -24.04 12.18
CA ILE A 4 -17.44 -25.13 12.64
C ILE A 4 -17.61 -26.30 11.66
N VAL A 5 -16.49 -26.81 11.14
CA VAL A 5 -16.49 -27.87 10.11
C VAL A 5 -16.04 -29.22 10.68
N ALA A 6 -15.30 -29.21 11.79
CA ALA A 6 -14.83 -30.40 12.51
C ALA A 6 -14.54 -30.07 13.98
N GLY A 7 -14.48 -31.10 14.83
CA GLY A 7 -14.21 -30.98 16.26
C GLY A 7 -15.45 -30.64 17.11
N ASP A 8 -15.24 -30.55 18.42
CA ASP A 8 -16.24 -30.13 19.41
C ASP A 8 -15.62 -29.06 20.32
N PRO A 9 -15.48 -27.81 19.83
CA PRO A 9 -14.82 -26.75 20.59
C PRO A 9 -15.66 -26.35 21.79
N THR A 10 -14.96 -26.05 22.88
CA THR A 10 -15.60 -25.60 24.12
C THR A 10 -16.21 -24.20 23.95
N PRO A 11 -17.19 -23.82 24.79
CA PRO A 11 -17.77 -22.47 24.77
C PRO A 11 -16.72 -21.36 24.93
N ASP A 12 -15.69 -21.60 25.74
CA ASP A 12 -14.62 -20.62 25.99
C ASP A 12 -13.73 -20.43 24.75
N GLU A 13 -13.40 -21.51 24.04
CA GLU A 13 -12.65 -21.41 22.79
C GLU A 13 -13.44 -20.68 21.71
N LEU A 14 -14.75 -20.92 21.62
CA LEU A 14 -15.63 -20.20 20.70
C LEU A 14 -15.69 -18.70 21.06
N ALA A 15 -15.76 -18.36 22.34
CA ALA A 15 -15.73 -16.99 22.81
C ALA A 15 -14.40 -16.31 22.44
N ALA A 16 -13.27 -16.98 22.66
CA ALA A 16 -11.95 -16.47 22.35
C ALA A 16 -11.77 -16.18 20.85
N VAL A 17 -12.15 -17.13 19.98
CA VAL A 17 -12.06 -16.96 18.52
C VAL A 17 -12.99 -15.83 18.04
N THR A 18 -14.20 -15.75 18.58
CA THR A 18 -15.15 -14.70 18.21
C THR A 18 -14.64 -13.32 18.63
N ALA A 19 -14.10 -13.20 19.84
CA ALA A 19 -13.49 -11.96 20.33
C ALA A 19 -12.28 -11.54 19.47
N LEU A 20 -11.44 -12.50 19.07
CA LEU A 20 -10.31 -12.25 18.17
C LEU A 20 -10.78 -11.72 16.81
N LEU A 21 -11.78 -12.36 16.20
CA LEU A 21 -12.33 -11.93 14.92
C LEU A 21 -12.91 -10.51 14.99
N ALA A 22 -13.64 -10.20 16.06
CA ALA A 22 -14.17 -8.85 16.30
C ALA A 22 -13.04 -7.81 16.47
N ALA A 23 -11.98 -8.15 17.20
CA ALA A 23 -10.83 -7.26 17.38
C ALA A 23 -10.08 -7.01 16.06
N VAL A 24 -9.92 -8.03 15.22
CA VAL A 24 -9.31 -7.90 13.89
C VAL A 24 -10.17 -7.02 12.97
N GLU A 25 -11.49 -7.18 13.00
CA GLU A 25 -12.40 -6.34 12.24
C GLU A 25 -12.34 -4.87 12.68
N ALA A 26 -12.37 -4.61 13.98
CA ALA A 26 -12.22 -3.27 14.53
C ALA A 26 -10.86 -2.64 14.15
N GLY A 27 -9.77 -3.40 14.25
CA GLY A 27 -8.44 -2.93 13.85
C GLY A 27 -8.34 -2.58 12.36
N ARG A 28 -9.02 -3.33 11.49
CA ARG A 28 -9.10 -3.00 10.05
C ARG A 28 -9.91 -1.75 9.79
N ALA A 29 -11.03 -1.56 10.48
CA ALA A 29 -11.85 -0.36 10.36
C ALA A 29 -11.07 0.90 10.79
N GLU A 30 -10.35 0.82 11.90
CA GLU A 30 -9.50 1.92 12.39
C GLU A 30 -8.35 2.22 11.42
N ALA A 31 -7.69 1.18 10.90
CA ALA A 31 -6.65 1.35 9.88
C ALA A 31 -7.19 1.99 8.59
N ALA A 32 -8.42 1.64 8.18
CA ALA A 32 -9.08 2.25 7.03
C ALA A 32 -9.48 3.70 7.29
N ALA A 33 -9.91 4.04 8.51
CA ALA A 33 -10.24 5.41 8.90
C ALA A 33 -9.00 6.32 8.98
N THR A 34 -7.87 5.79 9.41
CA THR A 34 -6.60 6.53 9.56
C THR A 34 -5.76 6.57 8.29
N THR A 35 -5.96 5.63 7.36
CA THR A 35 -5.34 5.66 6.03
C THR A 35 -6.04 6.71 5.18
N SER A 36 -5.49 7.93 5.13
CA SER A 36 -5.93 8.96 4.20
C SER A 36 -5.99 8.38 2.78
N SER A 37 -7.13 8.52 2.10
CA SER A 37 -7.38 8.03 0.73
C SER A 37 -6.45 8.63 -0.33
N ARG A 38 -5.68 9.65 0.04
CA ARG A 38 -4.69 10.25 -0.83
C ARG A 38 -3.41 9.46 -0.71
N THR A 39 -3.00 8.79 -1.78
CA THR A 39 -1.64 8.26 -1.94
C THR A 39 -0.68 9.39 -1.56
N ALA A 40 -0.11 9.30 -0.36
CA ALA A 40 0.82 10.30 0.09
C ALA A 40 2.03 10.19 -0.83
N THR A 41 2.21 11.19 -1.70
CA THR A 41 3.42 11.30 -2.52
C THR A 41 4.60 11.12 -1.58
N SER A 42 5.34 10.03 -1.77
CA SER A 42 6.43 9.67 -0.87
C SER A 42 7.41 10.82 -0.75
N ALA A 43 8.09 10.95 0.37
CA ALA A 43 9.13 11.97 0.53
C ALA A 43 10.16 11.89 -0.61
N TRP A 44 10.48 10.67 -1.05
CA TRP A 44 11.34 10.40 -2.21
C TRP A 44 10.79 10.98 -3.52
N THR A 45 9.49 10.79 -3.80
CA THR A 45 8.83 11.34 -4.99
C THR A 45 8.79 12.88 -4.95
N ARG A 46 8.62 13.47 -3.76
CA ARG A 46 8.65 14.94 -3.60
C ARG A 46 10.04 15.54 -3.81
N SER A 47 11.09 14.83 -3.41
CA SER A 47 12.48 15.27 -3.56
C SER A 47 13.11 14.90 -4.92
N ALA A 48 12.40 14.14 -5.75
CA ALA A 48 12.90 13.77 -7.07
C ALA A 48 13.09 15.01 -7.94
N ARG A 49 14.29 15.20 -8.52
CA ARG A 49 14.50 16.23 -9.55
C ARG A 49 13.69 15.90 -10.79
N ALA A 50 13.31 16.94 -11.54
CA ALA A 50 12.69 16.77 -12.84
C ALA A 50 13.53 15.83 -13.72
N PRO A 51 12.90 14.85 -14.40
CA PRO A 51 13.61 13.98 -15.33
C PRO A 51 14.27 14.82 -16.43
N ARG A 52 15.37 14.30 -16.99
CA ARG A 52 16.03 14.95 -18.12
C ARG A 52 15.03 15.09 -19.28
N PRO A 53 15.02 16.22 -20.01
CA PRO A 53 14.22 16.36 -21.21
C PRO A 53 14.62 15.30 -22.25
N SER A 54 13.69 14.96 -23.13
CA SER A 54 13.96 14.06 -24.26
C SER A 54 15.14 14.58 -25.09
N ILE A 55 16.12 13.72 -25.34
CA ILE A 55 17.28 14.05 -26.17
C ILE A 55 16.84 14.02 -27.64
N VAL A 56 16.99 15.14 -28.35
CA VAL A 56 16.67 15.26 -29.77
C VAL A 56 17.97 15.16 -30.58
N SER A 57 18.01 14.30 -31.61
CA SER A 57 19.13 14.24 -32.56
C SER A 57 19.22 15.51 -33.41
N GLY A 58 20.44 15.90 -33.79
CA GLY A 58 20.68 17.05 -34.68
C GLY A 58 22.01 17.75 -34.45
N GLU A 59 22.44 18.51 -35.45
CA GLU A 59 23.67 19.29 -35.43
C GLU A 59 23.67 20.29 -34.25
N GLY A 60 24.75 20.31 -33.47
CA GLY A 60 24.85 21.14 -32.26
C GLY A 60 23.96 20.71 -31.08
N ARG A 61 23.13 19.67 -31.22
CA ARG A 61 22.24 19.17 -30.14
C ARG A 61 22.91 18.14 -29.26
N TRP A 62 24.02 17.55 -29.71
CA TRP A 62 24.85 16.60 -28.98
C TRP A 62 26.25 17.18 -28.83
N ARG A 63 26.81 17.14 -27.61
CA ARG A 63 28.21 17.53 -27.39
C ARG A 63 29.09 16.49 -28.09
N GLY A 64 29.81 16.92 -29.12
CA GLY A 64 30.71 16.06 -29.91
C GLY A 64 30.17 15.60 -31.27
N PHE A 65 29.02 16.10 -31.74
CA PHE A 65 28.61 15.89 -33.12
C PHE A 65 29.31 16.90 -34.04
N ALA A 66 30.17 16.40 -34.93
CA ALA A 66 30.78 17.16 -36.01
C ALA A 66 30.48 16.43 -37.33
N GLY A 67 29.27 16.65 -37.87
CA GLY A 67 28.88 16.20 -39.22
C GLY A 67 28.74 14.69 -39.40
#